data_AF-A0A8B7Y6X9-F1
#
_entry.id   AF-A0A8B7Y6X9-F1
#
_cell.length_a   1.000
_cell.length_b   1.000
_cell.length_c   1.000
_cell.angle_alpha   90.00
_cell.angle_beta   90.00
_cell.angle_gamma   90.00
#
_symmetry.space_group_name_H-M   'P 1'
#
loop_
_entity.id
_entity.type
_entity.pdbx_description
1 polymer ?
#
loop_
_entity_poly.entity_id
_entity_poly.type
_entity_poly.pdbx_seq_one_letter_code
_entity_poly.pdbx_strand_id
1 'polypeptide(L)'
;MGEHLTPPFDLALAGSSFFGIRNVGVGQCLLDHGAVVLRHAEHFGGISSNALVAGVMATTPANLAKYLYALYDIVDEVAPLPFGALTPGFDFIDRLRSLLNENLPSDAHEKATNRLHVRATALSMIDKYDPVSVHDVDQGTSSSVRARGPKQFEIGDRCWKIGDEVEIASYRSREELIEVLLGCIYIPWFPSWNPPQYDGRFLADATLSRTSNLPVNVDFSFRPANQLIRISPDPKSRATMRDKIACGWVDTTGQRFDISALEMFRTGNGLYPPPKGHLEAYFADGYEDATRFLKFYHCYEDNPKGLGPRRDQYAAIHSVDDLR
;
A
#
# COMPACT_ATOMS: atom_id res chain seq x y z
N MET A 1 -29.39 -4.59 -18.46
CA MET A 1 -28.69 -5.89 -18.52
C MET A 1 -27.32 -5.63 -17.93
N GLY A 2 -27.00 -6.22 -16.77
CA GLY A 2 -25.70 -6.03 -16.13
C GLY A 2 -24.61 -6.75 -16.92
N GLU A 3 -23.45 -6.15 -17.05
CA GLU A 3 -22.28 -6.79 -17.68
C GLU A 3 -21.75 -7.90 -16.76
N HIS A 4 -21.40 -9.05 -17.32
CA HIS A 4 -20.76 -10.14 -16.59
C HIS A 4 -19.25 -10.00 -16.66
N LEU A 5 -18.57 -10.18 -15.53
CA LEU A 5 -17.11 -10.29 -15.48
C LEU A 5 -16.67 -11.58 -16.19
N THR A 6 -15.60 -11.48 -16.99
CA THR A 6 -15.03 -12.60 -17.72
C THR A 6 -13.66 -12.95 -17.13
N PRO A 7 -13.50 -14.13 -16.51
CA PRO A 7 -12.21 -14.57 -15.97
C PRO A 7 -11.20 -14.85 -17.10
N PRO A 8 -9.88 -14.85 -16.81
CA PRO A 8 -9.22 -14.67 -15.51
C PRO A 8 -9.19 -13.21 -15.01
N PHE A 9 -8.98 -13.04 -13.71
CA PHE A 9 -8.96 -11.74 -13.04
C PHE A 9 -7.60 -11.38 -12.47
N ASP A 10 -7.28 -10.08 -12.47
CA ASP A 10 -6.16 -9.52 -11.71
C ASP A 10 -6.68 -8.49 -10.71
N LEU A 11 -6.18 -8.54 -9.48
CA LEU A 11 -6.63 -7.67 -8.39
C LEU A 11 -5.55 -6.64 -8.05
N ALA A 12 -5.75 -5.37 -8.38
CA ALA A 12 -4.83 -4.30 -7.99
C ALA A 12 -5.37 -3.54 -6.77
N LEU A 13 -4.69 -3.66 -5.63
CA LEU A 13 -5.04 -2.96 -4.40
C LEU A 13 -4.30 -1.62 -4.35
N ALA A 14 -5.08 -0.55 -4.48
CA ALA A 14 -4.63 0.83 -4.50
C ALA A 14 -5.38 1.71 -3.49
N GLY A 15 -4.99 2.98 -3.43
CA GLY A 15 -5.49 3.95 -2.47
C GLY A 15 -4.94 3.73 -1.07
N SER A 16 -5.39 4.51 -0.11
CA SER A 16 -4.79 4.50 1.22
C SER A 16 -5.83 4.75 2.30
N SER A 17 -6.02 3.72 3.11
CA SER A 17 -6.56 3.78 4.46
C SER A 17 -5.43 3.38 5.42
N PHE A 18 -5.58 3.65 6.71
CA PHE A 18 -4.60 3.23 7.72
C PHE A 18 -4.31 1.71 7.59
N PHE A 19 -3.05 1.36 7.33
CA PHE A 19 -2.55 0.00 7.00
C PHE A 19 -3.38 -0.83 5.99
N GLY A 20 -4.07 -0.17 5.06
CA GLY A 20 -4.88 -0.89 4.07
C GLY A 20 -6.11 -1.59 4.67
N ILE A 21 -6.57 -1.23 5.87
CA ILE A 21 -7.71 -1.88 6.56
C ILE A 21 -9.00 -1.86 5.72
N ARG A 22 -9.23 -0.84 4.91
CA ARG A 22 -10.35 -0.85 3.95
C ARG A 22 -10.22 -2.01 2.96
N ASN A 23 -9.02 -2.25 2.44
CA ASN A 23 -8.76 -3.33 1.49
C ASN A 23 -8.76 -4.71 2.18
N VAL A 24 -8.48 -4.79 3.49
CA VAL A 24 -8.80 -5.98 4.29
C VAL A 24 -10.32 -6.24 4.29
N GLY A 25 -11.13 -5.21 4.48
CA GLY A 25 -12.60 -5.32 4.37
C GLY A 25 -13.06 -5.84 3.01
N VAL A 26 -12.48 -5.31 1.93
CA VAL A 26 -12.73 -5.81 0.56
C VAL A 26 -12.34 -7.28 0.43
N GLY A 27 -11.13 -7.65 0.87
CA GLY A 27 -10.66 -9.02 0.80
C GLY A 27 -11.52 -9.99 1.62
N GLN A 28 -12.04 -9.57 2.77
CA GLN A 28 -12.93 -10.38 3.58
C GLN A 28 -14.28 -10.58 2.89
N CYS A 29 -14.84 -9.54 2.27
CA CYS A 29 -16.06 -9.67 1.47
C CYS A 29 -15.86 -10.62 0.28
N LEU A 30 -14.71 -10.56 -0.40
CA LEU A 30 -14.39 -11.50 -1.48
C LEU A 30 -14.29 -12.95 -0.97
N LEU A 31 -13.78 -13.16 0.24
CA LEU A 31 -13.76 -14.49 0.88
C LEU A 31 -15.15 -14.98 1.25
N ASP A 32 -15.97 -14.08 1.77
CA ASP A 32 -17.31 -14.41 2.26
C ASP A 32 -18.28 -14.66 1.10
N HIS A 33 -18.23 -13.85 0.05
CA HIS A 33 -19.25 -13.78 -1.00
C HIS A 33 -18.72 -13.76 -2.45
N GLY A 34 -17.42 -13.66 -2.65
CA GLY A 34 -16.80 -13.46 -3.97
C GLY A 34 -15.94 -14.64 -4.43
N ALA A 35 -16.31 -15.87 -4.09
CA ALA A 35 -15.44 -17.03 -4.36
C ALA A 35 -15.17 -17.23 -5.86
N VAL A 36 -16.10 -16.85 -6.75
CA VAL A 36 -15.87 -16.82 -8.21
C VAL A 36 -14.70 -15.91 -8.58
N VAL A 37 -14.64 -14.71 -8.00
CA VAL A 37 -13.56 -13.75 -8.27
C VAL A 37 -12.23 -14.31 -7.76
N LEU A 38 -12.19 -14.80 -6.51
CA LEU A 38 -10.96 -15.32 -5.92
C LEU A 38 -10.45 -16.61 -6.60
N ARG A 39 -11.36 -17.50 -7.05
CA ARG A 39 -11.00 -18.73 -7.75
C ARG A 39 -10.29 -18.45 -9.09
N HIS A 40 -10.67 -17.36 -9.74
CA HIS A 40 -10.14 -16.97 -11.04
C HIS A 40 -9.13 -15.82 -10.96
N ALA A 41 -8.72 -15.41 -9.76
CA ALA A 41 -7.70 -14.40 -9.55
C ALA A 41 -6.31 -15.00 -9.78
N GLU A 42 -5.65 -14.59 -10.85
CA GLU A 42 -4.30 -15.04 -11.19
C GLU A 42 -3.25 -14.19 -10.50
N HIS A 43 -3.37 -12.86 -10.58
CA HIS A 43 -2.40 -11.91 -10.04
C HIS A 43 -3.02 -10.94 -9.02
N PHE A 44 -2.20 -10.51 -8.07
CA PHE A 44 -2.49 -9.57 -7.01
C PHE A 44 -1.40 -8.50 -7.01
N GLY A 45 -1.79 -7.23 -7.06
CA GLY A 45 -0.87 -6.10 -7.07
C GLY A 45 -1.08 -5.23 -5.84
N GLY A 46 -0.01 -4.77 -5.23
CA GLY A 46 -0.10 -3.83 -4.11
C GLY A 46 1.09 -2.89 -4.00
N ILE A 47 0.84 -1.76 -3.36
CA ILE A 47 1.83 -0.74 -3.02
C ILE A 47 1.70 -0.39 -1.55
N SER A 48 2.82 -0.17 -0.86
CA SER A 48 2.84 0.17 0.57
C SER A 48 2.01 -0.84 1.39
N SER A 49 1.23 -0.37 2.37
CA SER A 49 0.38 -1.22 3.21
C SER A 49 -0.56 -2.15 2.44
N ASN A 50 -0.94 -1.81 1.22
CA ASN A 50 -1.78 -2.68 0.38
C ASN A 50 -1.02 -3.88 -0.19
N ALA A 51 0.31 -3.79 -0.32
CA ALA A 51 1.14 -4.94 -0.70
C ALA A 51 1.09 -6.04 0.38
N LEU A 52 1.00 -5.68 1.67
CA LEU A 52 0.81 -6.67 2.73
C LEU A 52 -0.54 -7.38 2.58
N VAL A 53 -1.61 -6.61 2.36
CA VAL A 53 -2.96 -7.16 2.15
C VAL A 53 -2.99 -8.06 0.91
N ALA A 54 -2.42 -7.59 -0.20
CA ALA A 54 -2.27 -8.37 -1.43
C ALA A 54 -1.45 -9.65 -1.20
N GLY A 55 -0.38 -9.58 -0.41
CA GLY A 55 0.44 -10.73 -0.04
C GLY A 55 -0.32 -11.78 0.76
N VAL A 56 -1.12 -11.35 1.75
CA VAL A 56 -2.01 -12.26 2.50
C VAL A 56 -3.06 -12.86 1.57
N MET A 57 -3.69 -12.06 0.70
CA MET A 57 -4.71 -12.55 -0.24
C MET A 57 -4.14 -13.55 -1.27
N ALA A 58 -2.94 -13.31 -1.78
CA ALA A 58 -2.30 -14.15 -2.79
C ALA A 58 -1.83 -15.50 -2.22
N THR A 59 -1.41 -15.52 -0.94
CA THR A 59 -0.73 -16.68 -0.33
C THR A 59 -1.59 -17.44 0.67
N THR A 60 -2.39 -16.76 1.47
CA THR A 60 -3.16 -17.35 2.58
C THR A 60 -4.40 -16.51 2.93
N PRO A 61 -5.36 -16.35 2.00
CA PRO A 61 -6.47 -15.42 2.18
C PRO A 61 -7.31 -15.74 3.43
N ALA A 62 -7.40 -17.00 3.86
CA ALA A 62 -8.07 -17.39 5.10
C ALA A 62 -7.51 -16.72 6.37
N ASN A 63 -6.26 -16.22 6.35
CA ASN A 63 -5.65 -15.53 7.48
C ASN A 63 -5.98 -14.03 7.53
N LEU A 64 -6.81 -13.50 6.63
CA LEU A 64 -7.09 -12.06 6.56
C LEU A 64 -7.72 -11.50 7.84
N ALA A 65 -8.59 -12.26 8.50
CA ALA A 65 -9.14 -11.89 9.81
C ALA A 65 -8.04 -11.85 10.89
N LYS A 66 -7.14 -12.86 10.92
CA LYS A 66 -6.00 -12.88 11.85
C LYS A 66 -5.06 -11.69 11.60
N TYR A 67 -4.79 -11.37 10.35
CA TYR A 67 -4.01 -10.20 9.93
C TYR A 67 -4.66 -8.90 10.41
N LEU A 68 -5.98 -8.74 10.29
CA LEU A 68 -6.71 -7.57 10.80
C LEU A 68 -6.56 -7.40 12.31
N TYR A 69 -6.72 -8.46 13.09
CA TYR A 69 -6.56 -8.39 14.54
C TYR A 69 -5.13 -8.04 14.93
N ALA A 70 -4.12 -8.60 14.25
CA ALA A 70 -2.73 -8.24 14.47
C ALA A 70 -2.45 -6.76 14.15
N LEU A 71 -3.12 -6.18 13.14
CA LEU A 71 -3.05 -4.73 12.89
C LEU A 71 -3.68 -3.92 14.03
N TYR A 72 -4.77 -4.39 14.64
CA TYR A 72 -5.35 -3.73 15.82
C TYR A 72 -4.43 -3.82 17.04
N ASP A 73 -3.73 -4.92 17.23
CA ASP A 73 -2.76 -5.04 18.33
C ASP A 73 -1.62 -4.02 18.16
N ILE A 74 -1.11 -3.84 16.94
CA ILE A 74 -0.11 -2.79 16.64
C ILE A 74 -0.67 -1.39 16.94
N VAL A 75 -1.94 -1.14 16.61
CA VAL A 75 -2.60 0.13 16.93
C VAL A 75 -2.66 0.36 18.43
N ASP A 76 -3.07 -0.65 19.19
CA ASP A 76 -3.22 -0.56 20.64
C ASP A 76 -1.85 -0.40 21.33
N GLU A 77 -0.78 -0.96 20.76
CA GLU A 77 0.62 -0.73 21.18
C GLU A 77 1.11 0.69 20.88
N VAL A 78 0.76 1.25 19.71
CA VAL A 78 1.25 2.53 19.21
C VAL A 78 0.48 3.74 19.75
N ALA A 79 -0.84 3.61 19.91
CA ALA A 79 -1.73 4.69 20.34
C ALA A 79 -1.35 5.39 21.67
N PRO A 80 -0.86 4.70 22.72
CA PRO A 80 -0.46 5.36 23.96
C PRO A 80 0.93 6.02 23.90
N LEU A 81 1.70 5.81 22.82
CA LEU A 81 3.07 6.31 22.73
C LEU A 81 3.10 7.82 22.41
N PRO A 82 4.00 8.61 23.02
CA PRO A 82 4.01 10.07 22.92
C PRO A 82 4.20 10.59 21.49
N PHE A 83 4.84 9.82 20.61
CA PHE A 83 5.02 10.15 19.19
C PHE A 83 4.47 9.04 18.28
N GLY A 84 3.55 8.22 18.78
CA GLY A 84 3.04 7.06 18.04
C GLY A 84 4.18 6.15 17.59
N ALA A 85 4.16 5.71 16.33
CA ALA A 85 5.16 4.81 15.76
C ALA A 85 6.53 5.48 15.58
N LEU A 86 6.61 6.82 15.75
CA LEU A 86 7.86 7.58 15.79
C LEU A 86 8.49 7.64 17.19
N THR A 87 7.93 6.95 18.18
CA THR A 87 8.47 6.98 19.53
C THR A 87 9.85 6.31 19.57
N PRO A 88 10.91 6.99 20.04
CA PRO A 88 12.25 6.41 20.10
C PRO A 88 12.26 5.08 20.87
N GLY A 89 12.88 4.07 20.27
CA GLY A 89 12.95 2.71 20.83
C GLY A 89 11.81 1.77 20.40
N PHE A 90 10.75 2.28 19.76
CA PHE A 90 9.77 1.44 19.10
C PHE A 90 10.22 1.10 17.68
N ASP A 91 10.48 -0.18 17.42
CA ASP A 91 10.81 -0.66 16.08
C ASP A 91 9.55 -1.14 15.36
N PHE A 92 8.96 -0.22 14.59
CA PHE A 92 7.75 -0.49 13.84
C PHE A 92 7.97 -1.55 12.73
N ILE A 93 9.17 -1.59 12.14
CA ILE A 93 9.50 -2.53 11.06
C ILE A 93 9.63 -3.95 11.61
N ASP A 94 10.29 -4.12 12.76
CA ASP A 94 10.37 -5.42 13.42
C ASP A 94 9.01 -5.91 13.91
N ARG A 95 8.13 -5.00 14.34
CA ARG A 95 6.76 -5.37 14.69
C ARG A 95 5.96 -5.86 13.49
N LEU A 96 6.06 -5.18 12.34
CA LEU A 96 5.48 -5.65 11.07
C LEU A 96 6.10 -6.97 10.62
N ARG A 97 7.41 -7.17 10.78
CA ARG A 97 8.09 -8.43 10.47
C ARG A 97 7.50 -9.59 11.29
N SER A 98 7.29 -9.36 12.59
CA SER A 98 6.67 -10.35 13.48
C SER A 98 5.26 -10.71 13.01
N LEU A 99 4.45 -9.70 12.66
CA LEU A 99 3.11 -9.89 12.10
C LEU A 99 3.15 -10.72 10.80
N LEU A 100 4.06 -10.43 9.86
CA LEU A 100 4.20 -11.20 8.62
C LEU A 100 4.65 -12.64 8.89
N ASN A 101 5.57 -12.83 9.84
CA ASN A 101 6.02 -14.17 10.25
C ASN A 101 4.90 -15.00 10.88
N GLU A 102 3.96 -14.39 11.57
CA GLU A 102 2.82 -15.09 12.18
C GLU A 102 1.69 -15.38 11.19
N ASN A 103 1.56 -14.59 10.12
CA ASN A 103 0.43 -14.65 9.20
C ASN A 103 0.76 -15.34 7.87
N LEU A 104 2.00 -15.30 7.39
CA LEU A 104 2.39 -15.93 6.12
C LEU A 104 2.83 -17.39 6.33
N PRO A 105 2.39 -18.35 5.48
CA PRO A 105 2.82 -19.74 5.58
C PRO A 105 4.30 -19.93 5.20
N SER A 106 4.88 -21.09 5.49
CA SER A 106 6.28 -21.41 5.16
C SER A 106 6.56 -21.38 3.65
N ASP A 107 5.58 -21.77 2.84
CA ASP A 107 5.61 -21.81 1.37
C ASP A 107 5.08 -20.52 0.72
N ALA A 108 4.94 -19.41 1.47
CA ALA A 108 4.35 -18.17 0.97
C ALA A 108 5.04 -17.63 -0.28
N HIS A 109 6.37 -17.73 -0.35
CA HIS A 109 7.18 -17.29 -1.50
C HIS A 109 6.89 -18.08 -2.77
N GLU A 110 6.63 -19.39 -2.66
CA GLU A 110 6.25 -20.24 -3.79
C GLU A 110 4.86 -19.84 -4.31
N LYS A 111 3.92 -19.58 -3.39
CA LYS A 111 2.55 -19.14 -3.73
C LYS A 111 2.48 -17.72 -4.28
N ALA A 112 3.39 -16.84 -3.86
CA ALA A 112 3.46 -15.44 -4.26
C ALA A 112 4.21 -15.27 -5.59
N THR A 113 5.18 -16.12 -5.90
CA THR A 113 5.99 -15.97 -7.11
C THR A 113 5.11 -16.07 -8.37
N ASN A 114 5.25 -15.08 -9.25
CA ASN A 114 4.44 -14.82 -10.44
C ASN A 114 2.95 -14.56 -10.18
N ARG A 115 2.53 -14.38 -8.92
CA ARG A 115 1.14 -14.09 -8.54
C ARG A 115 0.99 -12.81 -7.73
N LEU A 116 1.99 -12.44 -6.94
CA LEU A 116 2.02 -11.20 -6.17
C LEU A 116 3.00 -10.24 -6.85
N HIS A 117 2.53 -9.03 -7.15
CA HIS A 117 3.32 -7.95 -7.72
C HIS A 117 3.40 -6.83 -6.69
N VAL A 118 4.60 -6.54 -6.20
CA VAL A 118 4.87 -5.49 -5.22
C VAL A 118 5.67 -4.38 -5.89
N ARG A 119 5.21 -3.14 -5.73
CA ARG A 119 6.00 -1.96 -6.11
C ARG A 119 6.73 -1.38 -4.91
N ALA A 120 8.02 -1.11 -5.11
CA ALA A 120 8.89 -0.46 -4.16
C ALA A 120 9.87 0.47 -4.91
N THR A 121 10.62 1.28 -4.17
CA THR A 121 11.65 2.14 -4.72
C THR A 121 13.02 1.65 -4.31
N ALA A 122 13.94 1.56 -5.27
CA ALA A 122 15.31 1.18 -4.99
C ALA A 122 16.03 2.31 -4.25
N LEU A 123 16.74 1.97 -3.17
CA LEU A 123 17.63 2.86 -2.45
C LEU A 123 19.08 2.43 -2.61
N SER A 124 19.97 3.41 -2.70
CA SER A 124 21.43 3.20 -2.68
C SER A 124 22.05 4.10 -1.63
N MET A 125 22.94 3.55 -0.81
CA MET A 125 23.76 4.37 0.08
C MET A 125 24.81 5.10 -0.75
N ILE A 126 25.00 6.39 -0.48
CA ILE A 126 26.01 7.23 -1.13
C ILE A 126 26.86 7.93 -0.08
N ASP A 127 28.06 8.35 -0.47
CA ASP A 127 28.92 9.12 0.42
C ASP A 127 28.36 10.53 0.59
N LYS A 128 28.32 11.01 1.83
CA LYS A 128 27.79 12.35 2.20
C LYS A 128 28.48 13.52 1.46
N TYR A 129 29.69 13.28 0.96
CA TYR A 129 30.52 14.26 0.26
C TYR A 129 30.45 14.15 -1.26
N ASP A 130 29.66 13.22 -1.80
CA ASP A 130 29.37 13.22 -3.23
C ASP A 130 28.63 14.53 -3.59
N PRO A 131 29.12 15.33 -4.54
CA PRO A 131 28.54 16.62 -4.84
C PRO A 131 27.10 16.45 -5.37
N VAL A 132 26.13 17.02 -4.64
CA VAL A 132 24.80 17.28 -5.18
C VAL A 132 24.98 18.16 -6.42
N SER A 133 24.41 17.78 -7.57
CA SER A 133 24.52 18.60 -8.76
C SER A 133 24.01 20.01 -8.44
N VAL A 134 24.90 20.99 -8.56
CA VAL A 134 24.71 22.41 -8.18
C VAL A 134 23.57 23.10 -8.95
N HIS A 135 22.89 22.39 -9.85
CA HIS A 135 21.77 22.85 -10.66
C HIS A 135 20.38 22.56 -10.05
N ASP A 136 20.30 21.98 -8.84
CA ASP A 136 19.04 21.46 -8.27
C ASP A 136 18.38 22.31 -7.17
N VAL A 137 18.94 23.47 -6.83
CA VAL A 137 18.35 24.39 -5.84
C VAL A 137 17.74 25.60 -6.55
N ASP A 138 16.44 25.53 -6.85
CA ASP A 138 15.69 26.69 -7.34
C ASP A 138 15.23 27.54 -6.15
N GLN A 139 15.79 28.74 -5.99
CA GLN A 139 15.34 29.74 -4.99
C GLN A 139 14.06 30.47 -5.44
N GLY A 140 13.23 29.82 -6.25
CA GLY A 140 11.97 30.34 -6.78
C GLY A 140 10.77 30.10 -5.85
N THR A 141 9.73 30.94 -6.01
CA THR A 141 8.46 30.83 -5.28
C THR A 141 7.76 29.50 -5.55
N SER A 142 6.91 29.08 -4.60
CA SER A 142 6.47 27.70 -4.30
C SER A 142 5.91 26.82 -5.44
N SER A 143 5.68 27.35 -6.64
CA SER A 143 4.95 26.72 -7.75
C SER A 143 5.79 26.24 -8.93
N SER A 144 7.13 26.39 -8.93
CA SER A 144 7.97 26.07 -10.11
C SER A 144 9.19 25.19 -9.86
N VAL A 145 9.32 24.53 -8.70
CA VAL A 145 10.47 23.66 -8.42
C VAL A 145 10.32 22.32 -9.15
N ARG A 146 11.14 22.08 -10.17
CA ARG A 146 11.35 20.75 -10.77
C ARG A 146 12.78 20.32 -10.47
N ALA A 147 12.97 19.40 -9.52
CA ALA A 147 14.27 18.77 -9.28
C ALA A 147 14.75 18.07 -10.58
N ARG A 148 16.00 18.28 -10.99
CA ARG A 148 16.64 17.60 -12.13
C ARG A 148 17.69 16.61 -11.63
N GLY A 149 17.22 15.50 -11.07
CA GLY A 149 18.11 14.40 -10.69
C GLY A 149 17.42 13.41 -9.75
N PRO A 150 18.07 12.27 -9.46
CA PRO A 150 17.60 11.34 -8.44
C PRO A 150 17.62 12.03 -7.07
N LYS A 151 16.48 11.97 -6.36
CA LYS A 151 16.36 12.58 -5.04
C LYS A 151 17.33 11.92 -4.05
N GLN A 152 17.84 12.66 -3.07
CA GLN A 152 18.76 12.21 -2.03
C GLN A 152 18.28 12.74 -0.69
N PHE A 153 18.53 11.99 0.39
CA PHE A 153 18.20 12.42 1.75
C PHE A 153 19.18 11.87 2.78
N GLU A 154 19.39 12.66 3.84
CA GLU A 154 20.25 12.28 4.97
C GLU A 154 19.44 11.87 6.19
N ILE A 155 19.79 10.73 6.80
CA ILE A 155 19.22 10.30 8.08
C ILE A 155 20.34 9.75 8.96
N GLY A 156 20.64 10.47 10.04
CA GLY A 156 21.79 10.18 10.91
C GLY A 156 23.11 10.42 10.18
N ASP A 157 23.94 9.39 10.11
CA ASP A 157 25.23 9.36 9.41
C ASP A 157 25.13 8.81 7.97
N ARG A 158 23.93 8.38 7.54
CA ARG A 158 23.70 7.78 6.22
C ARG A 158 23.11 8.78 5.24
N CYS A 159 23.63 8.77 4.00
CA CYS A 159 23.04 9.48 2.87
C CYS A 159 22.48 8.46 1.88
N TRP A 160 21.23 8.68 1.46
CA TRP A 160 20.48 7.78 0.60
C TRP A 160 20.17 8.44 -0.72
N LYS A 161 20.38 7.73 -1.81
CA LYS A 161 19.93 8.09 -3.15
C LYS A 161 18.68 7.28 -3.51
N ILE A 162 17.63 7.99 -3.87
CA ILE A 162 16.37 7.45 -4.40
C ILE A 162 16.58 7.10 -5.86
N GLY A 163 16.47 5.81 -6.16
CA GLY A 163 16.51 5.26 -7.51
C GLY A 163 15.13 5.15 -8.15
N ASP A 164 15.04 4.30 -9.16
CA ASP A 164 13.80 4.04 -9.89
C ASP A 164 12.82 3.16 -9.09
N GLU A 165 11.54 3.26 -9.43
CA GLU A 165 10.53 2.30 -8.97
C GLU A 165 10.81 0.93 -9.60
N VAL A 166 10.69 -0.11 -8.78
CA VAL A 166 10.84 -1.51 -9.19
C VAL A 166 9.55 -2.26 -8.90
N GLU A 167 9.16 -3.11 -9.85
CA GLU A 167 8.09 -4.08 -9.67
C GLU A 167 8.73 -5.45 -9.41
N ILE A 168 8.37 -6.07 -8.29
CA ILE A 168 8.91 -7.36 -7.84
C ILE A 168 7.78 -8.37 -7.85
N ALA A 169 7.96 -9.45 -8.61
CA ALA A 169 6.97 -10.52 -8.74
C ALA A 169 7.55 -11.93 -8.54
N SER A 170 8.82 -12.06 -8.15
CA SER A 170 9.48 -13.36 -7.91
C SER A 170 10.18 -13.35 -6.57
N TYR A 171 10.06 -14.46 -5.82
CA TYR A 171 10.57 -14.57 -4.46
C TYR A 171 11.27 -15.92 -4.27
N ARG A 172 12.59 -15.90 -4.01
CA ARG A 172 13.42 -17.11 -3.86
C ARG A 172 13.21 -17.81 -2.52
N SER A 173 12.75 -17.09 -1.50
CA SER A 173 12.51 -17.62 -0.16
C SER A 173 11.41 -16.84 0.57
N ARG A 174 10.86 -17.41 1.63
CA ARG A 174 9.88 -16.73 2.50
C ARG A 174 10.46 -15.45 3.10
N GLU A 175 11.74 -15.48 3.47
CA GLU A 175 12.42 -14.31 4.03
C GLU A 175 12.51 -13.19 2.98
N GLU A 176 12.86 -13.55 1.74
CA GLU A 176 12.92 -12.58 0.64
C GLU A 176 11.55 -11.93 0.36
N LEU A 177 10.46 -12.71 0.43
CA LEU A 177 9.11 -12.16 0.35
C LEU A 177 8.82 -11.17 1.49
N ILE A 178 9.20 -11.50 2.73
CA ILE A 178 9.01 -10.63 3.89
C ILE A 178 9.82 -9.34 3.73
N GLU A 179 11.09 -9.42 3.30
CA GLU A 179 11.93 -8.25 3.03
C GLU A 179 11.30 -7.32 1.98
N VAL A 180 10.75 -7.88 0.90
CA VAL A 180 10.07 -7.08 -0.14
C VAL A 180 8.82 -6.38 0.41
N LEU A 181 8.01 -7.10 1.20
CA LEU A 181 6.79 -6.57 1.82
C LEU A 181 7.08 -5.50 2.89
N LEU A 182 8.17 -5.63 3.64
CA LEU A 182 8.64 -4.59 4.56
C LEU A 182 9.22 -3.41 3.79
N GLY A 183 10.01 -3.70 2.75
CA GLY A 183 10.68 -2.72 1.90
C GLY A 183 9.71 -1.77 1.22
N CYS A 184 8.55 -2.25 0.77
CA CYS A 184 7.56 -1.39 0.14
C CYS A 184 6.82 -0.44 1.09
N ILE A 185 6.98 -0.56 2.42
CA ILE A 185 6.41 0.32 3.46
C ILE A 185 7.50 1.10 4.19
N TYR A 186 8.75 0.68 4.02
CA TYR A 186 9.87 1.26 4.73
C TYR A 186 10.09 2.72 4.31
N ILE A 187 9.93 3.62 5.28
CA ILE A 187 10.41 4.99 5.18
C ILE A 187 11.48 5.16 6.25
N PRO A 188 12.70 5.58 5.89
CA PRO A 188 13.87 5.52 6.77
C PRO A 188 13.90 6.55 7.90
N TRP A 189 12.78 6.89 8.55
CA TRP A 189 12.67 7.97 9.55
C TRP A 189 13.70 7.94 10.68
N PHE A 190 14.13 6.75 11.11
CA PHE A 190 15.09 6.58 12.19
C PHE A 190 16.38 5.90 11.73
N PRO A 191 17.55 6.39 12.17
CA PRO A 191 18.83 5.72 11.93
C PRO A 191 18.90 4.29 12.48
N SER A 192 18.10 3.99 13.52
CA SER A 192 18.04 2.68 14.15
C SER A 192 17.31 1.62 13.33
N TRP A 193 16.44 2.02 12.38
CA TRP A 193 15.68 1.07 11.58
C TRP A 193 16.53 0.52 10.45
N ASN A 194 16.64 -0.80 10.39
CA ASN A 194 17.39 -1.47 9.34
C ASN A 194 16.57 -1.49 8.03
N PRO A 195 17.11 -0.95 6.93
CA PRO A 195 16.41 -0.94 5.65
C PRO A 195 16.28 -2.37 5.10
N PRO A 196 15.09 -2.78 4.66
CA PRO A 196 14.89 -4.08 4.03
C PRO A 196 15.67 -4.22 2.73
N GLN A 197 16.10 -5.45 2.41
CA GLN A 197 16.96 -5.74 1.26
C GLN A 197 16.37 -6.81 0.35
N TYR A 198 16.48 -6.57 -0.95
CA TYR A 198 16.10 -7.52 -2.00
C TYR A 198 17.15 -7.54 -3.11
N ASP A 199 17.69 -8.72 -3.40
CA ASP A 199 18.69 -8.94 -4.46
C ASP A 199 19.90 -7.98 -4.37
N GLY A 200 20.37 -7.73 -3.14
CA GLY A 200 21.51 -6.83 -2.87
C GLY A 200 21.20 -5.33 -2.98
N ARG A 201 19.91 -4.95 -3.10
CA ARG A 201 19.45 -3.56 -3.13
C ARG A 201 18.62 -3.25 -1.90
N PHE A 202 18.72 -2.03 -1.39
CA PHE A 202 17.81 -1.56 -0.36
C PHE A 202 16.49 -1.15 -0.99
N LEU A 203 15.39 -1.39 -0.27
CA LEU A 203 14.05 -1.02 -0.70
C LEU A 203 13.46 0.05 0.23
N ALA A 204 12.62 0.89 -0.34
CA ALA A 204 11.77 1.80 0.41
C ALA A 204 10.39 1.96 -0.23
N ASP A 205 9.50 2.62 0.51
CA ASP A 205 8.14 2.89 0.08
C ASP A 205 8.14 3.70 -1.22
N ALA A 206 7.32 3.25 -2.17
CA ALA A 206 7.21 3.86 -3.50
C ALA A 206 6.68 5.30 -3.48
N THR A 207 6.15 5.77 -2.35
CA THR A 207 5.82 7.20 -2.17
C THR A 207 7.04 8.10 -2.18
N LEU A 208 8.26 7.61 -1.89
CA LEU A 208 9.48 8.42 -1.90
C LEU A 208 9.92 8.87 -3.30
N SER A 209 9.67 8.06 -4.32
CA SER A 209 10.00 8.39 -5.73
C SER A 209 8.94 9.26 -6.40
N ARG A 210 7.76 9.43 -5.79
CA ARG A 210 6.66 10.18 -6.42
C ARG A 210 6.98 11.67 -6.51
N THR A 211 6.55 12.25 -7.62
CA THR A 211 6.69 13.68 -7.96
C THR A 211 5.34 14.36 -8.17
N SER A 212 4.24 13.60 -8.16
CA SER A 212 2.88 14.10 -8.31
C SER A 212 2.12 13.94 -6.99
N ASN A 213 1.35 14.97 -6.66
CA ASN A 213 0.50 15.04 -5.46
C ASN A 213 -0.91 14.47 -5.70
N LEU A 214 -1.15 13.84 -6.84
CA LEU A 214 -2.43 13.23 -7.17
C LEU A 214 -2.39 11.72 -6.88
N PRO A 215 -3.52 11.10 -6.51
CA PRO A 215 -3.62 9.64 -6.45
C PRO A 215 -3.28 9.06 -7.83
N VAL A 216 -2.11 8.45 -7.96
CA VAL A 216 -1.67 7.82 -9.21
C VAL A 216 -2.29 6.42 -9.30
N ASN A 217 -2.92 6.11 -10.43
CA ASN A 217 -3.28 4.74 -10.77
C ASN A 217 -2.00 3.92 -10.86
N VAL A 218 -1.88 2.92 -9.99
CA VAL A 218 -0.72 2.04 -9.99
C VAL A 218 -0.96 0.95 -11.02
N ASP A 219 -0.27 1.07 -12.15
CA ASP A 219 -0.29 0.04 -13.19
C ASP A 219 0.73 -1.05 -12.85
N PHE A 220 0.28 -2.29 -12.75
CA PHE A 220 1.15 -3.45 -12.59
C PHE A 220 1.35 -4.10 -13.95
N SER A 221 2.49 -4.77 -14.13
CA SER A 221 2.84 -5.48 -15.36
C SER A 221 2.12 -6.83 -15.44
N PHE A 222 0.81 -6.80 -15.25
CA PHE A 222 -0.06 -7.96 -15.36
C PHE A 222 -0.22 -8.42 -16.81
N ARG A 223 -0.79 -9.63 -16.99
CA ARG A 223 -1.05 -10.17 -18.33
C ARG A 223 -2.19 -9.39 -19.00
N PRO A 224 -2.01 -8.88 -20.23
CA PRO A 224 -3.04 -8.07 -20.91
C PRO A 224 -4.37 -8.80 -21.20
N ALA A 225 -4.38 -10.14 -21.12
CA ALA A 225 -5.56 -10.95 -21.39
C ALA A 225 -6.53 -11.03 -20.20
N ASN A 226 -6.09 -10.66 -19.00
CA ASN A 226 -6.86 -10.80 -17.78
C ASN A 226 -7.67 -9.52 -17.52
N GLN A 227 -8.86 -9.67 -16.94
CA GLN A 227 -9.68 -8.54 -16.56
C GLN A 227 -9.21 -7.95 -15.23
N LEU A 228 -8.74 -6.71 -15.27
CA LEU A 228 -8.25 -6.00 -14.08
C LEU A 228 -9.42 -5.48 -13.22
N ILE A 229 -9.42 -5.84 -11.95
CA ILE A 229 -10.29 -5.29 -10.92
C ILE A 229 -9.44 -4.39 -10.01
N ARG A 230 -9.67 -3.09 -10.10
CA ARG A 230 -8.99 -2.08 -9.28
C ARG A 230 -9.74 -1.90 -7.96
N ILE A 231 -9.09 -2.27 -6.86
CA ILE A 231 -9.61 -2.06 -5.51
C ILE A 231 -9.02 -0.75 -5.00
N SER A 232 -9.80 0.32 -5.09
CA SER A 232 -9.43 1.64 -4.56
C SER A 232 -10.64 2.31 -3.89
N PRO A 233 -10.42 3.29 -2.99
CA PRO A 233 -11.49 4.18 -2.56
C PRO A 233 -11.91 5.09 -3.72
N ASP A 234 -13.22 5.30 -3.88
CA ASP A 234 -13.79 6.11 -4.98
C ASP A 234 -13.07 7.48 -5.11
N PRO A 235 -12.49 7.79 -6.28
CA PRO A 235 -11.86 9.08 -6.55
C PRO A 235 -12.80 10.27 -6.32
N LYS A 236 -14.10 10.11 -6.60
CA LYS A 236 -15.14 11.14 -6.43
C LYS A 236 -15.55 11.33 -4.97
N SER A 237 -15.31 10.33 -4.11
CA SER A 237 -15.72 10.38 -2.72
C SER A 237 -14.78 11.21 -1.82
N ARG A 238 -13.55 11.51 -2.26
CA ARG A 238 -12.55 12.15 -1.37
C ARG A 238 -11.54 13.12 -1.97
N ALA A 239 -11.47 13.36 -3.29
CA ALA A 239 -10.57 14.40 -3.82
C ALA A 239 -11.19 15.81 -3.73
N THR A 240 -11.07 16.44 -2.57
CA THR A 240 -11.36 17.84 -2.33
C THR A 240 -10.22 18.75 -2.82
N MET A 241 -10.45 20.07 -2.91
CA MET A 241 -9.37 21.03 -3.20
C MET A 241 -8.20 20.96 -2.20
N ARG A 242 -8.42 20.44 -0.98
CA ARG A 242 -7.36 20.24 0.03
C ARG A 242 -6.38 19.14 -0.36
N ASP A 243 -6.80 18.18 -1.20
CA ASP A 243 -5.95 17.07 -1.65
C ASP A 243 -5.01 17.48 -2.77
N LYS A 244 -5.19 18.68 -3.34
CA LYS A 244 -4.24 19.33 -4.25
C LYS A 244 -3.16 20.13 -3.51
N ILE A 245 -3.25 20.26 -2.18
CA ILE A 245 -2.24 20.94 -1.38
C ILE A 245 -1.03 20.03 -1.33
N ALA A 246 0.10 20.51 -1.84
CA ALA A 246 1.40 19.88 -1.68
C ALA A 246 2.08 20.42 -0.44
N CYS A 247 2.50 19.54 0.46
CA CYS A 247 3.41 19.89 1.54
C CYS A 247 4.82 19.57 1.06
N GLY A 248 5.59 20.61 0.77
CA GLY A 248 7.01 20.49 0.46
C GLY A 248 7.82 20.58 1.76
N TRP A 249 8.74 19.64 2.00
CA TRP A 249 9.85 19.88 2.92
C TRP A 249 11.17 19.92 2.15
N VAL A 250 12.13 20.64 2.70
CA VAL A 250 13.51 20.66 2.23
C VAL A 250 14.34 19.98 3.29
N ASP A 251 15.09 18.96 2.91
CA ASP A 251 15.97 18.25 3.82
C ASP A 251 17.29 19.03 4.04
N THR A 252 18.20 18.49 4.84
CA THR A 252 19.51 19.10 5.10
C THR A 252 20.42 19.16 3.87
N THR A 253 20.10 18.41 2.80
CA THR A 253 20.82 18.44 1.52
C THR A 253 20.30 19.52 0.56
N GLY A 254 19.26 20.26 0.94
CA GLY A 254 18.65 21.30 0.12
C GLY A 254 17.69 20.76 -0.93
N GLN A 255 17.34 19.47 -0.87
CA GLN A 255 16.42 18.84 -1.80
C GLN A 255 14.97 18.96 -1.36
N ARG A 256 14.09 19.25 -2.32
CA ARG A 256 12.65 19.38 -2.09
C ARG A 256 11.92 18.06 -2.29
N PHE A 257 11.22 17.66 -1.24
CA PHE A 257 10.29 16.56 -1.23
C PHE A 257 8.88 17.11 -1.18
N ASP A 258 8.16 17.04 -2.29
CA ASP A 258 6.73 17.33 -2.32
C ASP A 258 5.96 16.03 -2.10
N ILE A 259 5.16 16.00 -1.04
CA ILE A 259 4.12 15.00 -0.81
C ILE A 259 2.76 15.70 -0.84
N SER A 260 1.71 15.04 -1.31
CA SER A 260 0.38 15.60 -1.13
C SER A 260 0.06 15.68 0.36
N ALA A 261 -0.61 16.74 0.81
CA ALA A 261 -1.10 16.85 2.19
C ALA A 261 -1.99 15.65 2.56
N LEU A 262 -2.67 15.06 1.57
CA LEU A 262 -3.43 13.84 1.72
C LEU A 262 -2.54 12.61 1.98
N GLU A 263 -1.53 12.35 1.16
CA GLU A 263 -0.58 11.25 1.39
C GLU A 263 0.22 11.46 2.67
N MET A 264 0.57 12.70 3.02
CA MET A 264 1.21 13.04 4.29
C MET A 264 0.28 12.79 5.48
N PHE A 265 -1.00 13.14 5.37
CA PHE A 265 -2.00 12.83 6.40
C PHE A 265 -2.25 11.33 6.52
N ARG A 266 -2.23 10.58 5.41
CA ARG A 266 -2.37 9.12 5.39
C ARG A 266 -1.14 8.41 5.95
N THR A 267 0.06 8.90 5.63
CA THR A 267 1.33 8.46 6.23
C THR A 267 1.36 8.83 7.72
N GLY A 268 0.91 10.03 8.06
CA GLY A 268 0.76 10.53 9.42
C GLY A 268 -0.22 9.72 10.25
N ASN A 269 -1.33 9.26 9.67
CA ASN A 269 -2.21 8.29 10.34
C ASN A 269 -1.49 6.97 10.57
N GLY A 270 -0.63 6.52 9.65
CA GLY A 270 0.24 5.34 9.85
C GLY A 270 1.17 5.49 11.07
N LEU A 271 1.60 6.71 11.36
CA LEU A 271 2.43 7.05 12.52
C LEU A 271 1.62 7.29 13.79
N TYR A 272 0.43 7.87 13.66
CA TYR A 272 -0.51 8.18 14.74
C TYR A 272 -1.85 7.48 14.45
N PRO A 273 -2.03 6.25 14.95
CA PRO A 273 -3.16 5.43 14.58
C PRO A 273 -4.49 6.11 14.93
N PRO A 274 -5.48 6.08 14.02
CA PRO A 274 -6.83 6.51 14.34
C PRO A 274 -7.43 5.68 15.49
N PRO A 275 -8.41 6.22 16.23
CA PRO A 275 -9.16 5.43 17.20
C PRO A 275 -9.80 4.20 16.55
N LYS A 276 -9.80 3.06 17.26
CA LYS A 276 -10.28 1.76 16.76
C LYS A 276 -11.63 1.81 16.03
N GLY A 277 -12.60 2.58 16.52
CA GLY A 277 -13.91 2.72 15.86
C GLY A 277 -13.85 3.29 14.43
N HIS A 278 -12.85 4.14 14.12
CA HIS A 278 -12.62 4.62 12.74
C HIS A 278 -12.03 3.51 11.86
N LEU A 279 -11.19 2.65 12.44
CA LEU A 279 -10.60 1.52 11.71
C LEU A 279 -11.66 0.47 11.38
N GLU A 280 -12.56 0.18 12.32
CA GLU A 280 -13.73 -0.66 12.09
C GLU A 280 -14.66 -0.08 11.01
N ALA A 281 -14.81 1.25 10.97
CA ALA A 281 -15.54 1.93 9.90
C ALA A 281 -14.85 1.76 8.54
N TYR A 282 -13.51 1.89 8.46
CA TYR A 282 -12.77 1.65 7.21
C TYR A 282 -12.93 0.21 6.71
N PHE A 283 -12.84 -0.77 7.60
CA PHE A 283 -13.09 -2.16 7.27
C PHE A 283 -14.51 -2.35 6.72
N ALA A 284 -15.51 -1.84 7.43
CA ALA A 284 -16.92 -1.93 7.03
C ALA A 284 -17.21 -1.25 5.69
N ASP A 285 -16.63 -0.07 5.45
CA ASP A 285 -16.76 0.65 4.18
C ASP A 285 -16.21 -0.20 3.01
N GLY A 286 -15.04 -0.79 3.19
CA GLY A 286 -14.43 -1.65 2.17
C GLY A 286 -15.24 -2.92 1.91
N TYR A 287 -15.73 -3.57 2.97
CA TYR A 287 -16.59 -4.74 2.85
C TYR A 287 -17.89 -4.41 2.09
N GLU A 288 -18.49 -3.27 2.39
CA GLU A 288 -19.74 -2.84 1.75
C GLU A 288 -19.52 -2.46 0.27
N ASP A 289 -18.43 -1.77 -0.05
CA ASP A 289 -18.08 -1.42 -1.43
C ASP A 289 -17.85 -2.69 -2.28
N ALA A 290 -17.16 -3.68 -1.72
CA ALA A 290 -16.98 -4.98 -2.36
C ALA A 290 -18.31 -5.72 -2.55
N THR A 291 -19.21 -5.66 -1.56
CA THR A 291 -20.55 -6.26 -1.64
C THR A 291 -21.35 -5.65 -2.79
N ARG A 292 -21.29 -4.32 -2.97
CA ARG A 292 -21.93 -3.60 -4.09
C ARG A 292 -21.37 -4.03 -5.42
N PHE A 293 -20.05 -4.13 -5.52
CA PHE A 293 -19.36 -4.58 -6.72
C PHE A 293 -19.82 -5.99 -7.11
N LEU A 294 -19.76 -6.94 -6.18
CA LEU A 294 -20.14 -8.33 -6.44
C LEU A 294 -21.61 -8.47 -6.87
N LYS A 295 -22.52 -7.74 -6.21
CA LYS A 295 -23.95 -7.77 -6.56
C LYS A 295 -24.22 -7.19 -7.95
N PHE A 296 -23.53 -6.11 -8.32
CA PHE A 296 -23.71 -5.47 -9.63
C PHE A 296 -23.22 -6.34 -10.79
N TYR A 297 -22.08 -7.00 -10.62
CA TYR A 297 -21.51 -7.91 -11.62
C TYR A 297 -22.06 -9.34 -11.53
N HIS A 298 -23.10 -9.56 -10.74
CA HIS A 298 -23.72 -10.88 -10.54
C HIS A 298 -22.73 -11.98 -10.10
N CYS A 299 -21.72 -11.59 -9.31
CA CYS A 299 -20.68 -12.47 -8.75
C CYS A 299 -20.82 -12.66 -7.23
N TYR A 300 -21.92 -12.19 -6.63
CA TYR A 300 -22.22 -12.34 -5.21
C TYR A 300 -22.82 -13.72 -4.92
N GLU A 301 -22.19 -14.45 -4.01
CA GLU A 301 -22.65 -15.75 -3.52
C GLU A 301 -23.20 -15.60 -2.09
N ASP A 302 -24.44 -16.04 -1.87
CA ASP A 302 -25.03 -16.06 -0.54
C ASP A 302 -24.26 -17.02 0.37
N ASN A 303 -23.69 -16.48 1.45
CA ASN A 303 -22.96 -17.25 2.44
C ASN A 303 -23.49 -16.91 3.84
N PRO A 304 -24.23 -17.81 4.51
CA PRO A 304 -24.82 -17.54 5.82
C PRO A 304 -23.77 -17.41 6.94
N LYS A 305 -22.51 -17.75 6.69
CA LYS A 305 -21.40 -17.56 7.64
C LYS A 305 -20.65 -16.23 7.42
N GLY A 306 -20.85 -15.58 6.27
CA GLY A 306 -20.26 -14.28 5.95
C GLY A 306 -21.00 -13.12 6.62
N LEU A 307 -20.36 -11.94 6.66
CA LEU A 307 -21.05 -10.75 7.17
C LEU A 307 -22.13 -10.31 6.17
N GLY A 308 -23.36 -10.14 6.64
CA GLY A 308 -24.46 -9.66 5.81
C GLY A 308 -24.28 -8.21 5.34
N PRO A 309 -24.90 -7.83 4.21
CA PRO A 309 -24.92 -6.45 3.72
C PRO A 309 -25.56 -5.51 4.75
N ARG A 310 -24.98 -4.32 4.98
CA ARG A 310 -25.58 -3.30 5.88
C ARG A 310 -26.67 -2.46 5.21
N ARG A 311 -26.81 -2.53 3.89
CA ARG A 311 -27.82 -1.77 3.11
C ARG A 311 -28.47 -2.65 2.04
N ASP A 312 -29.77 -2.45 1.82
CA ASP A 312 -30.53 -3.23 0.82
C ASP A 312 -30.59 -2.52 -0.54
N GLN A 313 -30.20 -1.24 -0.58
CA GLN A 313 -30.17 -0.39 -1.77
C GLN A 313 -28.79 0.24 -1.93
N TYR A 314 -28.28 0.17 -3.15
CA TYR A 314 -26.93 0.60 -3.48
C TYR A 314 -26.93 1.56 -4.66
N ALA A 315 -26.34 2.75 -4.44
CA ALA A 315 -26.02 3.64 -5.54
C ALA A 315 -24.91 3.01 -6.40
N ALA A 316 -24.94 3.24 -7.71
CA ALA A 316 -23.99 2.68 -8.66
C ALA A 316 -22.57 3.24 -8.41
N ILE A 317 -21.78 2.52 -7.63
CA ILE A 317 -20.33 2.71 -7.50
C ILE A 317 -19.71 1.44 -8.07
N HIS A 318 -19.32 1.48 -9.34
CA HIS A 318 -18.70 0.33 -9.98
C HIS A 318 -17.44 0.78 -10.68
N SER A 319 -16.31 0.21 -10.27
CA SER A 319 -15.06 0.34 -10.98
C SER A 319 -14.58 -1.05 -11.35
N VAL A 320 -14.80 -1.38 -12.62
CA VAL A 320 -13.85 -2.10 -13.48
C VAL A 320 -13.21 -1.02 -14.36
N ASP A 321 -12.84 0.13 -13.78
CA ASP A 321 -12.35 1.27 -14.57
C ASP A 321 -11.20 0.77 -15.44
N ASP A 322 -11.32 0.68 -16.77
CA ASP A 322 -12.21 1.41 -17.65
C ASP A 322 -12.86 0.40 -18.61
N LEU A 323 -14.18 0.13 -18.56
CA LEU A 323 -14.86 -0.85 -19.45
C LEU A 323 -15.03 -0.33 -20.92
N ARG A 324 -13.90 0.08 -21.50
CA ARG A 324 -13.50 0.10 -22.90
C ARG A 324 -12.00 -0.15 -23.01
#